data_AF-A0A453IYN0-F1
#
_entry.id   AF-A0A453IYN0-F1
#
_cell.length_a   1.000
_cell.length_b   1.000
_cell.length_c   1.000
_cell.angle_alpha   90.00
_cell.angle_beta   90.00
_cell.angle_gamma   90.00
#
_symmetry.space_group_name_H-M   'P 1'
#
loop_
_entity.id
_entity.type
_entity.pdbx_description
1 polymer ?
#
loop_
_entity_poly.entity_id
_entity_poly.type
_entity_poly.pdbx_seq_one_letter_code
_entity_poly.pdbx_strand_id
1 'polypeptide(L)'
;MLLTGPGTQHTSLAIYILMRAAVLASRCGIKSKRFGKICKPLTWSHGDVFLMCLSSAQILSAYILQQDSLPSSYKSFLKTHGGKDQSILQGLKEVVNHTAFSNLEAIEKYYKSVGVDIKLDPDMKVPCSIVHGNQSCAGHFISFLLQAYGRAVPVYIPVYLVPALVVHRQDLMKRYTTVSSKLTS
;
A
#
# COMPACT_ATOMS: atom_id res chain seq x y z
N MET A 1 -23.43 20.86 12.54
CA MET A 1 -22.19 21.64 12.30
C MET A 1 -22.27 23.04 12.93
N LEU A 2 -22.87 23.17 14.12
CA LEU A 2 -23.07 24.45 14.82
C LEU A 2 -22.45 24.47 16.23
N LEU A 3 -21.71 23.43 16.62
CA LEU A 3 -21.19 23.23 17.98
C LEU A 3 -19.65 23.23 18.08
N THR A 4 -18.96 23.63 17.01
CA THR A 4 -17.49 23.76 16.99
C THR A 4 -17.16 25.19 16.59
N GLY A 5 -16.43 25.90 17.46
CA GLY A 5 -16.27 27.36 17.46
C GLY A 5 -15.72 28.00 16.16
N PRO A 6 -15.80 29.34 16.07
CA PRO A 6 -15.45 30.06 14.86
C PRO A 6 -13.93 30.13 14.68
N GLY A 7 -13.41 29.62 13.56
CA GLY A 7 -12.04 29.92 13.11
C GLY A 7 -11.25 28.78 12.48
N THR A 8 -11.66 27.51 12.62
CA THR A 8 -10.92 26.37 12.05
C THR A 8 -11.76 25.64 11.02
N GLN A 9 -11.36 25.70 9.74
CA GLN A 9 -11.95 24.85 8.69
C GLN A 9 -11.64 23.38 9.00
N HIS A 10 -12.61 22.65 9.53
CA HIS A 10 -12.49 21.21 9.79
C HIS A 10 -12.74 20.40 8.51
N THR A 11 -11.89 20.59 7.49
CA THR A 11 -11.94 19.88 6.21
C THR A 11 -11.96 18.36 6.41
N SER A 12 -11.17 17.85 7.37
CA SER A 12 -11.14 16.42 7.71
C SER A 12 -12.50 15.91 8.22
N LEU A 13 -13.22 16.68 9.04
CA LEU A 13 -14.54 16.30 9.55
C LEU A 13 -15.61 16.38 8.47
N ALA A 14 -15.56 17.41 7.62
CA ALA A 14 -16.45 17.54 6.48
C ALA A 14 -16.28 16.37 5.48
N ILE A 15 -15.02 16.04 5.14
CA ILE A 15 -14.68 14.89 4.30
C ILE A 15 -15.13 13.58 4.94
N TYR A 16 -14.95 13.43 6.25
CA TYR A 16 -15.42 12.24 6.98
C TYR A 16 -16.95 12.07 6.90
N ILE A 17 -17.71 13.14 7.15
CA ILE A 17 -19.17 13.12 7.07
C ILE A 17 -19.61 12.83 5.63
N LEU A 18 -18.99 13.45 4.63
CA LEU A 18 -19.28 13.22 3.22
C LEU A 18 -18.99 11.76 2.81
N MET A 19 -17.85 11.21 3.23
CA MET A 19 -17.51 9.79 3.03
C MET A 19 -18.58 8.87 3.63
N ARG A 20 -18.99 9.12 4.88
CA ARG A 20 -20.03 8.33 5.55
C ARG A 20 -21.38 8.46 4.85
N ALA A 21 -21.76 9.66 4.44
CA ALA A 21 -22.98 9.92 3.69
C ALA A 21 -22.96 9.19 2.34
N ALA A 22 -21.84 9.21 1.62
CA ALA A 22 -21.66 8.47 0.37
C ALA A 22 -21.78 6.96 0.57
N VAL A 23 -21.13 6.40 1.60
CA VAL A 23 -21.24 4.96 1.93
C VAL A 23 -22.69 4.56 2.25
N LEU A 24 -23.41 5.38 3.01
CA LEU A 24 -24.83 5.15 3.31
C LEU A 24 -25.69 5.27 2.06
N ALA A 25 -25.47 6.30 1.24
CA ALA A 25 -26.19 6.50 -0.02
C ALA A 25 -25.95 5.35 -1.00
N SER A 26 -24.72 4.85 -1.13
CA SER A 26 -24.40 3.67 -1.94
C SER A 26 -25.11 2.42 -1.43
N ARG A 27 -25.08 2.16 -0.12
CA ARG A 27 -25.76 0.98 0.48
C ARG A 27 -27.28 1.04 0.33
N CYS A 28 -27.88 2.21 0.58
CA CYS A 28 -29.31 2.43 0.39
C CYS A 28 -29.73 2.40 -1.09
N GLY A 29 -28.88 2.93 -1.99
CA GLY A 29 -29.09 2.96 -3.43
C GLY A 29 -29.03 1.57 -4.08
N ILE A 30 -28.07 0.73 -3.66
CA ILE A 30 -27.96 -0.68 -4.09
C ILE A 30 -29.20 -1.47 -3.66
N LYS A 31 -29.75 -1.20 -2.46
CA LYS A 31 -30.95 -1.88 -1.94
C LYS A 31 -32.26 -1.36 -2.56
N SER A 32 -32.26 -0.19 -3.19
CA SER A 32 -33.47 0.43 -3.75
C SER A 32 -33.85 -0.17 -5.11
N LYS A 33 -35.12 -0.56 -5.29
CA LYS A 33 -35.64 -1.11 -6.56
C LYS A 33 -35.56 -0.12 -7.73
N ARG A 34 -35.55 1.19 -7.47
CA ARG A 34 -35.52 2.26 -8.49
C ARG A 34 -34.09 2.65 -8.89
N PHE A 35 -33.15 2.69 -7.94
CA PHE A 35 -31.75 3.05 -8.19
C PHE A 35 -30.83 1.84 -8.39
N GLY A 36 -31.28 0.62 -8.09
CA GLY A 36 -30.49 -0.61 -8.23
C GLY A 36 -29.99 -0.85 -9.66
N LYS A 37 -30.70 -0.38 -10.71
CA LYS A 37 -30.22 -0.46 -12.10
C LYS A 37 -29.05 0.50 -12.39
N ILE A 38 -29.02 1.67 -11.78
CA ILE A 38 -27.95 2.68 -11.95
C ILE A 38 -26.74 2.33 -11.08
N CYS A 39 -26.98 1.72 -9.90
CA CYS A 39 -25.93 1.25 -8.99
C CYS A 39 -25.41 -0.17 -9.31
N LYS A 40 -25.85 -0.79 -10.42
CA LYS A 40 -25.35 -2.11 -10.88
C LYS A 40 -23.83 -2.18 -11.13
N PRO A 41 -23.16 -1.13 -11.67
CA PRO A 41 -21.70 -1.14 -11.82
C PRO A 41 -20.98 -1.21 -10.48
N LEU A 42 -21.58 -0.67 -9.42
CA LEU A 42 -21.03 -0.70 -8.06
C LEU A 42 -21.22 -2.07 -7.37
N THR A 43 -22.07 -2.93 -7.93
CA THR A 43 -22.29 -4.33 -7.49
C THR A 43 -21.58 -5.34 -8.39
N TRP A 44 -20.56 -4.90 -9.12
CA TRP A 44 -19.73 -5.80 -9.92
C TRP A 44 -19.05 -6.86 -9.05
N SER A 45 -19.06 -8.12 -9.51
CA SER A 45 -18.62 -9.28 -8.72
C SER A 45 -17.18 -9.20 -8.21
N HIS A 46 -16.33 -8.40 -8.86
CA HIS A 46 -14.92 -8.18 -8.49
C HIS A 46 -14.61 -6.68 -8.32
N GLY A 47 -15.64 -5.86 -8.09
CA GLY A 47 -15.49 -4.42 -7.94
C GLY A 47 -14.64 -4.03 -6.72
N ASP A 48 -14.62 -4.87 -5.69
CA ASP A 48 -13.76 -4.76 -4.52
C ASP A 48 -12.27 -4.89 -4.87
N VAL A 49 -11.89 -5.88 -5.68
CA VAL A 49 -10.51 -6.06 -6.16
C VAL A 49 -10.09 -4.87 -7.02
N PHE A 50 -10.93 -4.45 -7.96
CA PHE A 50 -10.64 -3.28 -8.80
C PHE A 50 -10.47 -2.01 -7.96
N LEU A 51 -11.36 -1.77 -6.99
CA LEU A 51 -11.31 -0.62 -6.11
C LEU A 51 -10.06 -0.66 -5.20
N MET A 52 -9.68 -1.84 -4.72
CA MET A 52 -8.44 -2.04 -3.97
C MET A 52 -7.22 -1.72 -4.84
N CYS A 53 -7.16 -2.24 -6.07
CA CYS A 53 -6.06 -1.98 -7.00
C CYS A 53 -5.98 -0.49 -7.35
N LEU A 54 -7.10 0.16 -7.63
CA LEU A 54 -7.17 1.58 -7.95
C LEU A 54 -6.71 2.45 -6.76
N SER A 55 -7.19 2.12 -5.55
CA SER A 55 -6.74 2.78 -4.32
C SER A 55 -5.25 2.60 -4.09
N SER A 56 -4.72 1.40 -4.33
CA SER A 56 -3.30 1.09 -4.17
C SER A 56 -2.45 1.83 -5.19
N ALA A 57 -2.88 1.90 -6.44
CA ALA A 57 -2.23 2.68 -7.49
C ALA A 57 -2.22 4.17 -7.17
N GLN A 58 -3.33 4.71 -6.64
CA GLN A 58 -3.42 6.11 -6.23
C GLN A 58 -2.45 6.44 -5.08
N ILE A 59 -2.41 5.58 -4.05
CA ILE A 59 -1.48 5.73 -2.93
C ILE A 59 -0.04 5.68 -3.44
N LEU A 60 0.29 4.72 -4.31
CA LEU A 60 1.62 4.58 -4.87
C LEU A 60 2.00 5.78 -5.74
N SER A 61 1.07 6.27 -6.57
CA SER A 61 1.26 7.46 -7.40
C SER A 61 1.55 8.69 -6.54
N ALA A 62 0.74 8.92 -5.49
CA ALA A 62 0.97 10.00 -4.54
C ALA A 62 2.33 9.87 -3.83
N TYR A 63 2.75 8.64 -3.49
CA TYR A 63 4.05 8.37 -2.88
C TYR A 63 5.24 8.56 -3.83
N ILE A 64 5.07 8.38 -5.14
CA ILE A 64 6.16 8.62 -6.10
C ILE A 64 6.22 10.11 -6.48
N LEU A 65 5.07 10.70 -6.82
CA LEU A 65 5.01 12.05 -7.40
C LEU A 65 5.00 13.15 -6.34
N GLN A 66 4.32 12.95 -5.21
CA GLN A 66 4.04 14.01 -4.24
C GLN A 66 4.10 13.53 -2.79
N GLN A 67 5.27 13.04 -2.35
CA GLN A 67 5.49 12.51 -0.99
C GLN A 67 5.13 13.49 0.13
N ASP A 68 5.25 14.80 -0.10
CA ASP A 68 5.03 15.81 0.94
C ASP A 68 3.55 16.11 1.18
N SER A 69 2.66 15.62 0.30
CA SER A 69 1.22 15.64 0.56
C SER A 69 0.77 14.59 1.60
N LEU A 70 1.62 13.59 1.87
CA LEU A 70 1.30 12.49 2.78
C LEU A 70 1.66 12.86 4.22
N PRO A 71 0.85 12.43 5.21
CA PRO A 71 1.20 12.56 6.61
C PRO A 71 2.57 11.92 6.93
N SER A 72 3.37 12.54 7.78
CA SER A 72 4.73 12.10 8.11
C SER A 72 4.81 10.67 8.64
N SER A 73 3.83 10.24 9.43
CA SER A 73 3.70 8.86 9.92
C SER A 73 3.46 7.88 8.77
N TYR A 74 2.58 8.22 7.83
CA TYR A 74 2.27 7.40 6.67
C TYR A 74 3.44 7.34 5.68
N LYS A 75 4.14 8.46 5.47
CA LYS A 75 5.38 8.52 4.69
C LYS A 75 6.45 7.59 5.27
N SER A 76 6.61 7.57 6.59
CA SER A 76 7.57 6.69 7.28
C SER A 76 7.20 5.21 7.12
N PHE A 77 5.91 4.89 7.25
CA PHE A 77 5.40 3.54 7.00
C PHE A 77 5.68 3.08 5.56
N LEU A 78 5.34 3.91 4.57
CA LEU A 78 5.60 3.60 3.16
C LEU A 78 7.08 3.51 2.85
N LYS A 79 7.94 4.31 3.48
CA LYS A 79 9.40 4.21 3.34
C LYS A 79 9.91 2.86 3.85
N THR A 80 9.47 2.42 5.02
CA THR A 80 9.84 1.12 5.60
C THR A 80 9.37 -0.05 4.74
N HIS A 81 8.12 -0.01 4.28
CA HIS A 81 7.56 -1.10 3.47
C HIS A 81 8.04 -1.08 2.02
N GLY A 82 8.21 0.10 1.43
CA GLY A 82 8.74 0.28 0.08
C GLY A 82 10.20 -0.15 -0.03
N GLY A 83 11.02 0.11 1.00
CA GLY A 83 12.42 -0.33 1.08
C GLY A 83 13.27 0.08 -0.12
N LYS A 84 12.91 1.20 -0.77
CA LYS A 84 13.71 1.84 -1.80
C LYS A 84 14.25 3.15 -1.27
N ASP A 85 15.45 3.50 -1.70
CA ASP A 85 16.08 4.76 -1.33
C ASP A 85 15.38 5.95 -2.01
N GLN A 86 15.47 7.11 -1.36
CA GLN A 86 14.86 8.34 -1.84
C GLN A 86 15.43 8.80 -3.18
N SER A 87 16.72 8.54 -3.45
CA SER A 87 17.36 8.82 -4.75
C SER A 87 16.69 8.05 -5.90
N ILE A 88 16.36 6.77 -5.69
CA ILE A 88 15.66 5.93 -6.66
C ILE A 88 14.24 6.44 -6.90
N LEU A 89 13.53 6.85 -5.84
CA LEU A 89 12.18 7.40 -5.95
C LEU A 89 12.17 8.74 -6.71
N GLN A 90 13.19 9.58 -6.49
CA GLN A 90 13.36 10.84 -7.21
C GLN A 90 13.64 10.58 -8.70
N GLY A 91 14.53 9.62 -9.02
CA GLY A 91 14.76 9.20 -10.40
C GLY A 91 13.48 8.69 -11.07
N LEU A 92 12.67 7.88 -10.38
CA LEU A 92 11.37 7.42 -10.87
C LEU A 92 10.38 8.58 -11.13
N LYS A 93 10.34 9.57 -10.23
CA LYS A 93 9.51 10.78 -10.41
C LYS A 93 9.92 11.56 -11.67
N GLU A 94 11.22 11.66 -11.94
CA GLU A 94 11.75 12.33 -13.13
C GLU A 94 11.37 11.59 -14.42
N VAL A 95 11.40 10.25 -14.41
CA VAL A 95 10.92 9.42 -15.54
C VAL A 95 9.44 9.68 -15.82
N VAL A 96 8.59 9.63 -14.79
CA VAL A 96 7.14 9.77 -14.95
C VAL A 96 6.76 11.18 -15.45
N ASN A 97 7.50 12.21 -15.04
CA ASN A 97 7.29 13.57 -15.50
C ASN A 97 7.96 13.89 -16.85
N HIS A 98 8.63 12.92 -17.48
CA HIS A 98 9.41 13.11 -18.70
C HIS A 98 10.44 14.26 -18.59
N THR A 99 11.03 14.45 -17.41
CA THR A 99 12.05 15.46 -17.16
C THR A 99 13.45 14.85 -17.26
N ALA A 100 14.45 15.64 -17.65
CA ALA A 100 15.84 15.20 -17.66
C ALA A 100 16.29 14.75 -16.26
N PHE A 101 17.08 13.67 -16.21
CA PHE A 101 17.54 13.11 -14.95
C PHE A 101 18.53 14.06 -14.25
N SER A 102 18.24 14.41 -13.01
CA SER A 102 19.09 15.33 -12.22
C SER A 102 19.99 14.60 -11.22
N ASN A 103 19.66 13.35 -10.86
CA ASN A 103 20.26 12.64 -9.72
C ASN A 103 20.86 11.26 -10.06
N LEU A 104 21.37 11.06 -11.29
CA LEU A 104 21.95 9.78 -11.71
C LEU A 104 23.14 9.35 -10.84
N GLU A 105 24.08 10.26 -10.55
CA GLU A 105 25.26 9.97 -9.72
C GLU A 105 24.90 9.50 -8.31
N ALA A 106 23.82 10.06 -7.73
CA ALA A 106 23.35 9.67 -6.41
C ALA A 106 22.82 8.23 -6.40
N ILE A 107 22.15 7.82 -7.48
CA ILE A 107 21.63 6.47 -7.66
C ILE A 107 22.78 5.47 -7.87
N GLU A 108 23.79 5.81 -8.67
CA GLU A 108 24.99 4.99 -8.85
C GLU A 108 25.74 4.79 -7.52
N LYS A 109 25.91 5.87 -6.76
CA LYS A 109 26.54 5.82 -5.44
C LYS A 109 25.76 4.95 -4.45
N TYR A 110 24.43 4.98 -4.49
CA TYR A 110 23.59 4.11 -3.69
C TYR A 110 23.78 2.64 -4.07
N TYR A 111 23.74 2.30 -5.35
CA TYR A 111 23.95 0.91 -5.74
C TYR A 111 25.36 0.42 -5.41
N LYS A 112 26.37 1.27 -5.55
CA LYS A 112 27.75 0.97 -5.13
C LYS A 112 27.87 0.70 -3.64
N SER A 113 27.12 1.41 -2.79
CA SER A 113 27.11 1.13 -1.34
C SER A 113 26.40 -0.18 -0.99
N VAL A 114 25.46 -0.60 -1.82
CA VAL A 114 24.78 -1.90 -1.75
C VAL A 114 25.61 -3.04 -2.39
N GLY A 115 26.78 -2.73 -2.97
CA GLY A 115 27.70 -3.70 -3.56
C GLY A 115 27.40 -4.06 -5.02
N VAL A 116 26.61 -3.25 -5.72
CA VAL A 116 26.27 -3.45 -7.14
C VAL A 116 26.85 -2.29 -7.95
N ASP A 117 27.80 -2.59 -8.85
CA ASP A 117 28.37 -1.59 -9.75
C ASP A 117 27.47 -1.45 -11.00
N ILE A 118 26.83 -0.30 -11.15
CA ILE A 118 25.94 0.02 -12.27
C ILE A 118 26.34 1.37 -12.81
N LYS A 119 26.51 1.44 -14.12
CA LYS A 119 26.68 2.68 -14.86
C LYS A 119 25.36 3.04 -15.53
N LEU A 120 24.77 4.17 -15.17
CA LEU A 120 23.50 4.64 -15.70
C LEU A 120 23.75 5.51 -16.94
N ASP A 121 23.01 5.26 -18.00
CA ASP A 121 23.07 6.04 -19.24
C ASP A 121 22.01 7.17 -19.20
N PRO A 122 22.39 8.45 -19.33
CA PRO A 122 21.44 9.57 -19.31
C PRO A 122 20.39 9.55 -20.44
N ASP A 123 20.62 8.83 -21.56
CA ASP A 123 19.65 8.72 -22.67
C ASP A 123 18.81 7.42 -22.63
N MET A 124 18.74 6.76 -21.46
CA MET A 124 18.00 5.51 -21.33
C MET A 124 16.49 5.70 -21.54
N LYS A 125 15.92 5.03 -22.55
CA LYS A 125 14.46 5.03 -22.82
C LYS A 125 13.63 4.26 -21.81
N VAL A 126 14.23 3.28 -21.11
CA VAL A 126 13.52 2.43 -20.15
C VAL A 126 14.26 2.42 -18.81
N PRO A 127 13.62 2.77 -17.69
CA PRO A 127 14.29 2.95 -16.40
C PRO A 127 14.61 1.63 -15.68
N CYS A 128 14.67 0.50 -16.39
CA CYS A 128 14.90 -0.82 -15.78
C CYS A 128 16.20 -0.85 -14.97
N SER A 129 17.27 -0.22 -15.45
CA SER A 129 18.55 -0.13 -14.75
C SER A 129 18.48 0.68 -13.46
N ILE A 130 17.62 1.71 -13.39
CA ILE A 130 17.38 2.50 -12.17
C ILE A 130 16.65 1.64 -11.12
N VAL A 131 15.68 0.84 -11.55
CA VAL A 131 14.76 0.11 -10.67
C VAL A 131 15.31 -1.23 -10.23
N HIS A 132 16.04 -1.93 -11.12
CA HIS A 132 16.48 -3.31 -10.96
C HIS A 132 18.00 -3.46 -10.89
N GLY A 133 18.75 -2.41 -11.21
CA GLY A 133 20.20 -2.47 -11.27
C GLY A 133 20.70 -3.48 -12.30
N ASN A 134 21.50 -4.46 -11.85
CA ASN A 134 22.02 -5.53 -12.70
C ASN A 134 21.14 -6.81 -12.72
N GLN A 135 19.95 -6.78 -12.13
CA GLN A 135 19.05 -7.94 -12.09
C GLN A 135 18.04 -7.95 -13.24
N SER A 136 17.60 -9.15 -13.64
CA SER A 136 16.46 -9.30 -14.54
C SER A 136 15.16 -8.81 -13.88
N CYS A 137 14.21 -8.31 -14.68
CA CYS A 137 12.95 -7.76 -14.16
C CYS A 137 12.17 -8.76 -13.29
N ALA A 138 12.12 -10.02 -13.72
CA ALA A 138 11.46 -11.09 -12.97
C ALA A 138 12.23 -11.47 -11.69
N GLY A 139 13.57 -11.54 -11.77
CA GLY A 139 14.42 -11.84 -10.62
C GLY A 139 14.32 -10.78 -9.52
N HIS A 140 14.32 -9.51 -9.91
CA HIS A 140 14.12 -8.41 -8.98
C HIS A 140 12.71 -8.43 -8.37
N PHE A 141 11.67 -8.74 -9.15
CA PHE A 141 10.30 -8.82 -8.64
C PHE A 141 10.16 -9.89 -7.55
N ILE A 142 10.67 -11.10 -7.78
CA ILE A 142 10.61 -12.19 -6.80
C ILE A 142 11.42 -11.84 -5.54
N SER A 143 12.65 -11.35 -5.73
CA SER A 143 13.52 -10.97 -4.61
C SER A 143 12.89 -9.85 -3.77
N PHE A 144 12.32 -8.84 -4.43
CA PHE A 144 11.62 -7.74 -3.78
C PHE A 144 10.38 -8.23 -3.03
N LEU A 145 9.62 -9.16 -3.62
CA LEU A 145 8.42 -9.73 -2.99
C LEU A 145 8.79 -10.48 -1.70
N LEU A 146 9.82 -11.32 -1.73
CA LEU A 146 10.29 -12.03 -0.53
C LEU A 146 10.77 -11.08 0.55
N GLN A 147 11.54 -10.05 0.18
CA GLN A 147 12.00 -9.03 1.12
C GLN A 147 10.84 -8.21 1.69
N ALA A 148 9.86 -7.82 0.87
CA ALA A 148 8.68 -7.09 1.29
C ALA A 148 7.83 -7.92 2.25
N TYR A 149 7.68 -9.22 1.98
CA TYR A 149 7.01 -10.15 2.88
C TYR A 149 7.74 -10.24 4.22
N GLY A 150 9.07 -10.40 4.20
CA GLY A 150 9.90 -10.40 5.42
C GLY A 150 9.76 -9.12 6.25
N ARG A 151 9.60 -7.96 5.62
CA ARG A 151 9.33 -6.68 6.30
C ARG A 151 7.91 -6.59 6.87
N ALA A 152 6.93 -7.23 6.24
CA ALA A 152 5.54 -7.21 6.67
C ALA A 152 5.27 -8.18 7.83
N VAL A 153 5.78 -9.41 7.76
CA VAL A 153 5.61 -10.47 8.76
C VAL A 153 5.71 -10.00 10.23
N PRO A 154 6.77 -9.29 10.67
CA PRO A 154 6.91 -8.90 12.08
C PRO A 154 5.88 -7.88 12.56
N VAL A 155 5.26 -7.11 11.65
CA VAL A 155 4.21 -6.14 11.99
C VAL A 155 2.85 -6.81 12.00
N TYR A 156 2.56 -7.64 10.99
CA TYR A 156 1.24 -8.25 10.83
C TYR A 156 1.04 -9.47 11.74
N ILE A 157 2.06 -10.29 12.00
CA ILE A 157 1.89 -11.47 12.87
C ILE A 157 1.39 -11.08 14.26
N PRO A 158 2.00 -10.14 15.01
CA PRO A 158 1.52 -9.81 16.36
C PRO A 158 0.11 -9.22 16.34
N VAL A 159 -0.19 -8.35 15.36
CA VAL A 159 -1.48 -7.65 15.27
C VAL A 159 -2.64 -8.62 15.05
N TYR A 160 -2.44 -9.69 14.30
CA TYR A 160 -3.51 -10.65 14.00
C TYR A 160 -3.48 -11.87 14.93
N LEU A 161 -2.29 -12.35 15.28
CA LEU A 161 -2.11 -13.60 16.02
C LEU A 161 -2.32 -13.41 17.53
N VAL A 162 -1.88 -12.28 18.10
CA VAL A 162 -2.07 -12.01 19.54
C VAL A 162 -3.56 -11.85 19.90
N PRO A 163 -4.37 -11.03 19.20
CA PRO A 163 -5.80 -10.95 19.49
C PRO A 163 -6.52 -12.27 19.25
N ALA A 164 -6.16 -13.00 18.19
CA ALA A 164 -6.76 -14.32 17.92
C ALA A 164 -6.49 -15.31 19.06
N LEU A 165 -5.25 -15.37 19.55
CA LEU A 165 -4.89 -16.22 20.70
C LEU A 165 -5.58 -15.77 21.99
N VAL A 166 -5.63 -14.46 22.28
CA VAL A 166 -6.23 -13.94 23.51
C VAL A 166 -7.75 -14.16 23.53
N VAL A 167 -8.43 -13.85 22.43
CA VAL A 167 -9.90 -13.92 22.33
C VAL A 167 -10.38 -15.37 22.21
N HIS A 168 -9.68 -16.22 21.43
CA HIS A 168 -10.11 -17.60 21.18
C HIS A 168 -9.37 -18.65 22.03
N ARG A 169 -8.58 -18.26 23.05
CA ARG A 169 -7.83 -19.20 23.91
C ARG A 169 -8.63 -20.38 24.41
N GLN A 170 -9.87 -20.15 24.86
CA GLN A 170 -10.71 -21.21 25.45
C GLN A 170 -11.19 -22.21 24.40
N ASP A 171 -11.51 -21.72 23.20
CA ASP A 171 -12.01 -22.54 22.09
C ASP A 171 -10.86 -23.32 21.41
N LEU A 172 -9.68 -22.70 21.32
CA LEU A 172 -8.45 -23.34 20.84
C LEU A 172 -8.01 -24.48 21.76
N MET A 173 -8.04 -24.26 23.08
CA MET A 173 -7.68 -25.30 24.06
C MET A 173 -8.65 -26.49 24.05
N LYS A 174 -9.97 -26.24 23.93
CA LYS A 174 -10.99 -27.31 23.79
C LYS A 174 -10.79 -28.13 22.50
N ARG A 175 -10.45 -27.48 21.39
CA ARG A 175 -10.17 -28.17 20.12
C ARG A 175 -8.87 -28.98 20.19
N TYR A 176 -7.83 -28.45 20.81
CA TYR A 176 -6.57 -29.17 21.02
C TYR A 176 -6.77 -30.46 21.83
N THR A 177 -7.48 -30.38 22.97
CA THR A 177 -7.75 -31.57 23.79
C THR A 177 -8.61 -32.61 23.06
N THR A 178 -9.59 -32.15 22.27
CA THR A 178 -10.44 -33.05 21.47
C THR A 178 -9.65 -33.77 20.38
N VAL A 179 -8.75 -33.07 19.67
CA VAL A 179 -7.88 -33.66 18.64
C VAL A 179 -6.86 -34.62 19.25
N SER A 180 -6.22 -34.24 20.35
CA SER A 180 -5.28 -35.10 21.07
C SER A 180 -5.95 -36.40 21.53
N SER A 181 -7.17 -36.33 22.06
CA SER A 181 -7.91 -37.51 22.51
C SER A 181 -8.29 -38.48 21.38
N LYS A 182 -8.46 -37.97 20.15
CA LYS A 182 -8.76 -38.77 18.95
C LYS A 182 -7.53 -39.42 18.29
N LEU A 183 -6.33 -38.91 18.57
CA LEU A 183 -5.07 -39.46 18.04
C LEU A 183 -4.49 -40.57 18.94
N THR A 184 -4.93 -40.65 20.19
CA THR A 184 -4.52 -41.67 21.17
C THR A 184 -5.55 -42.80 21.36
N SER A 185 -6.62 -42.83 20.57
CA SER A 185 -7.61 -43.93 20.50
C SER A 185 -7.54 -44.61 19.15
#